data_AF-A0A558AB97-F1
#
_entry.id   AF-A0A558AB97-F1
#
_cell.length_a   1.000
_cell.length_b   1.000
_cell.length_c   1.000
_cell.angle_alpha   90.00
_cell.angle_beta   90.00
_cell.angle_gamma   90.00
#
_symmetry.space_group_name_H-M   'P 1'
#
loop_
_entity.id
_entity.type
_entity.pdbx_description
1 polymer ?
#
loop_
_entity_poly.entity_id
_entity_poly.type
_entity_poly.pdbx_seq_one_letter_code
_entity_poly.pdbx_strand_id
1 'polypeptide(L)' 'MTFMDDFHALSALGATPAGGVERQAATEAHRQVREWLRDHGLSTVVDRIGNLFGLREWHPGEGSPCGNGLSG' A
#
# COMPACT_ATOMS: atom_id res chain seq x y z
N MET A 1 -12.95 -3.68 -5.38
CA MET A 1 -12.12 -2.55 -5.80
C MET A 1 -11.15 -3.04 -6.85
N THR A 2 -10.91 -2.27 -7.91
CA THR A 2 -9.94 -2.64 -8.94
C THR A 2 -8.61 -1.92 -8.71
N PHE A 3 -7.52 -2.49 -9.20
CA PHE A 3 -6.19 -1.85 -9.14
C PHE A 3 -6.21 -0.41 -9.67
N MET A 4 -6.98 -0.13 -10.73
CA MET A 4 -7.03 1.21 -11.30
C MET A 4 -7.72 2.21 -10.37
N ASP A 5 -8.79 1.81 -9.67
CA ASP A 5 -9.47 2.66 -8.70
C ASP A 5 -8.52 3.02 -7.55
N ASP A 6 -7.79 2.02 -7.04
CA ASP A 6 -6.81 2.19 -5.96
C ASP A 6 -5.62 3.05 -6.40
N PHE A 7 -5.15 2.86 -7.64
CA PHE A 7 -4.09 3.65 -8.24
C PHE A 7 -4.50 5.11 -8.37
N HIS A 8 -5.71 5.41 -8.87
CA HIS A 8 -6.21 6.77 -8.98
C HIS A 8 -6.38 7.45 -7.61
N ALA A 9 -6.92 6.73 -6.63
CA ALA A 9 -7.08 7.23 -5.27
C ALA A 9 -5.72 7.56 -4.63
N LEU A 10 -4.73 6.68 -4.80
CA LEU A 10 -3.39 6.86 -4.27
C LEU A 10 -2.62 8.00 -4.97
N SER A 11 -2.75 8.12 -6.29
CA SER A 11 -2.12 9.19 -7.08
C SER A 11 -2.69 10.58 -6.78
N ALA A 12 -3.94 10.68 -6.32
CA ALA A 12 -4.51 11.95 -5.87
C ALA A 12 -3.79 12.50 -4.61
N LEU A 13 -3.22 11.62 -3.78
CA LEU A 13 -2.50 11.98 -2.56
C LEU A 13 -1.07 12.47 -2.88
N GLY A 14 -0.96 13.76 -3.15
CA GLY A 14 0.28 14.42 -3.59
C GLY A 14 0.26 14.85 -5.06
N ALA A 15 -0.90 14.85 -5.71
CA ALA A 15 -1.03 15.31 -7.09
C ALA A 15 -0.57 16.78 -7.24
N THR A 16 0.22 17.06 -8.26
CA THR A 16 0.66 18.41 -8.59
C THR A 16 -0.20 19.00 -9.72
N PRO A 17 -0.31 20.33 -9.82
CA PRO A 17 -0.99 20.98 -10.94
C PRO A 17 -0.40 20.64 -12.32
N ALA A 18 0.86 20.18 -12.36
CA ALA A 18 1.55 19.75 -13.57
C ALA A 18 1.22 18.31 -13.99
N GLY A 19 0.32 17.62 -13.29
CA GLY A 19 -0.09 16.24 -13.59
C GLY A 19 0.84 15.15 -13.05
N GLY A 20 1.81 15.52 -12.21
CA GLY A 20 2.69 14.59 -11.51
C GLY A 20 2.19 14.28 -10.09
N VAL A 21 2.97 13.49 -9.37
CA VAL A 21 2.79 13.27 -7.93
C VAL A 21 4.07 13.69 -7.23
N GLU A 22 3.96 14.67 -6.34
CA GLU A 22 5.05 15.16 -5.49
C GLU A 22 4.71 14.82 -4.05
N ARG A 23 5.48 13.91 -3.47
CA ARG A 23 5.23 13.40 -2.12
C ARG A 23 6.55 13.18 -1.39
N GLN A 24 7.09 14.29 -0.90
CA GLN A 24 8.32 14.30 -0.14
C GLN A 24 8.16 13.57 1.20
N ALA A 25 9.25 13.01 1.71
CA ALA A 25 9.29 12.38 3.03
C ALA A 25 8.91 13.38 4.14
N ALA A 26 8.26 12.91 5.20
CA ALA A 26 7.80 13.73 6.34
C ALA A 26 6.84 14.89 6.01
N THR A 27 6.21 14.88 4.83
CA THR A 27 5.15 15.83 4.48
C THR A 27 3.76 15.33 4.86
N GLU A 28 2.79 16.25 4.81
CA GLU A 28 1.38 15.96 5.04
C GLU A 28 0.81 14.94 4.05
N ALA A 29 1.17 15.03 2.76
CA ALA A 29 0.80 14.03 1.75
C ALA A 29 1.36 12.64 2.09
N HIS A 30 2.53 12.56 2.71
CA HIS A 30 3.08 11.31 3.20
C HIS A 30 2.23 10.74 4.36
N ARG A 31 1.72 11.58 5.27
CA ARG A 31 0.81 11.16 6.34
C ARG A 31 -0.50 10.59 5.79
N GLN A 32 -1.11 11.25 4.83
CA GLN A 32 -2.38 10.83 4.23
C GLN A 32 -2.29 9.44 3.59
N VAL A 33 -1.15 9.12 2.98
CA VAL A 33 -0.92 7.81 2.35
C VAL A 33 -0.78 6.70 3.38
N ARG A 34 -0.20 6.99 4.54
CA ARG A 34 -0.17 6.02 5.66
C ARG A 34 -1.57 5.68 6.13
N GLU A 35 -2.41 6.70 6.27
CA GLU A 35 -3.80 6.49 6.68
C GLU A 35 -4.57 5.70 5.63
N TRP A 36 -4.38 6.04 4.36
CA TRP A 36 -5.00 5.32 3.26
C TRP A 36 -4.62 3.83 3.23
N LEU A 37 -3.33 3.51 3.41
CA LEU A 37 -2.85 2.12 3.45
C LEU A 37 -3.43 1.35 4.65
N ARG A 38 -3.52 1.99 5.81
CA ARG A 38 -4.15 1.41 7.01
C ARG A 38 -5.61 1.07 6.76
N ASP A 39 -6.34 1.97 6.11
CA ASP A 39 -7.76 1.77 5.80
C ASP A 39 -7.97 0.64 4.77
N HIS A 40 -6.94 0.31 3.97
CA HIS A 40 -6.92 -0.86 3.08
C HIS A 40 -6.52 -2.18 3.77
N GLY A 41 -6.43 -2.18 5.10
CA GLY A 41 -6.10 -3.36 5.90
C GLY A 41 -4.63 -3.77 5.80
N LEU A 42 -3.74 -2.81 5.55
CA LEU A 42 -2.29 -2.99 5.61
C LEU A 42 -1.74 -2.33 6.87
N SER A 43 -0.87 -3.02 7.59
CA SER A 43 -0.13 -2.43 8.70
C SER A 43 0.97 -1.54 8.16
N THR A 44 0.95 -0.24 8.50
CA THR A 44 1.97 0.70 8.00
C THR A 44 3.14 0.85 8.96
N VAL A 45 4.37 0.69 8.47
CA VAL A 45 5.61 0.91 9.23
C VAL A 45 6.46 1.96 8.53
N VAL A 46 7.04 2.89 9.30
CA VAL A 46 8.02 3.86 8.81
C VAL A 46 9.36 3.59 9.48
N ASP A 47 10.43 3.48 8.70
CA ASP A 47 11.77 3.31 9.24
C ASP A 47 12.40 4.65 9.68
N ARG A 48 13.61 4.59 10.26
CA ARG A 48 14.31 5.79 10.75
C ARG A 48 14.78 6.75 9.65
N ILE A 49 14.82 6.31 8.39
CA ILE A 49 15.25 7.12 7.24
C ILE A 49 14.06 7.61 6.40
N GLY A 50 12.82 7.24 6.76
CA GLY A 50 11.59 7.75 6.18
C GLY A 50 10.94 6.85 5.12
N ASN A 51 11.39 5.60 4.95
CA ASN A 51 10.72 4.66 4.06
C ASN A 51 9.39 4.21 4.65
N LEU A 52 8.36 4.11 3.82
CA LEU A 52 7.03 3.64 4.20
C LEU A 52 6.78 2.23 3.65
N PHE A 53 6.43 1.30 4.54
CA PHE A 53 6.07 -0.07 4.23
C PHE A 53 4.60 -0.33 4.56
N GLY A 54 3.86 -0.94 3.64
CA GLY A 54 2.54 -1.52 3.90
C GLY A 54 2.69 -3.04 4.04
N LEU A 55 2.42 -3.57 5.23
CA LEU A 55 2.58 -4.97 5.57
C LEU A 55 1.22 -5.67 5.60
N ARG A 56 1.14 -6.84 4.96
CA ARG A 56 0.02 -7.78 5.09
C ARG A 56 0.53 -9.01 5.80
N GLU A 57 -0.09 -9.39 6.91
CA GLU A 57 0.24 -10.65 7.56
C GLU A 57 -0.21 -11.81 6.67
N TRP A 58 0.69 -12.78 6.45
CA TRP A 58 0.39 -13.99 5.71
C TRP A 58 0.10 -15.11 6.68
N HIS A 59 -1.12 -15.66 6.64
CA HIS A 59 -1.51 -16.83 7.43
C HIS A 59 -1.41 -18.09 6.57
N PRO A 60 -0.39 -18.95 6.77
CA PRO A 60 -0.30 -20.21 6.06
C PRO A 60 -1.41 -21.16 6.55
N GLY A 61 -2.47 -21.29 5.76
CA GLY A 61 -3.64 -22.12 6.07
C GLY A 61 -4.92 -21.66 5.37
N GLU A 62 -5.00 -20.37 5.02
CA GLU A 62 -6.11 -19.80 4.24
C GLU A 62 -5.71 -19.78 2.76
N GLY A 63 -5.84 -20.95 2.12
CA GLY A 63 -5.89 -21.08 0.66
C GLY A 63 -4.84 -20.30 -0.13
N SER A 64 -3.57 -20.69 -0.02
CA SER A 64 -2.59 -20.34 -1.06
C SER A 64 -3.08 -20.89 -2.41
N PRO A 65 -3.24 -20.07 -3.47
CA PRO A 65 -3.53 -20.59 -4.81
C PRO A 65 -2.34 -21.37 -5.38
N CYS A 66 -1.19 -21.31 -4.71
CA CYS A 66 0.00 -22.09 -5.00
C CYS A 66 0.19 -23.12 -3.88
N GLY A 67 -0.64 -24.17 -3.87
CA GLY A 67 -0.47 -25.36 -3.05
C GLY A 67 -0.26 -26.56 -3.96
N ASN A 68 0.86 -27.26 -3.79
CA ASN A 68 1.32 -28.37 -4.63
C ASN A 68 0.26 -29.49 -4.78
N GLY A 69 -0.17 -29.74 -6.02
CA GLY A 69 -0.98 -30.88 -6.41
C GLY A 69 -0.20 -32.19 -6.41
N LEU A 70 0.20 -32.67 -5.23
CA LEU A 70 0.56 -34.08 -5.04
C LEU A 70 -0.58 -34.76 -4.27
N SER A 71 -1.64 -35.11 -5.00
CA SER A 71 -2.51 -36.22 -4.60
C SER A 71 -1.97 -37.47 -5.26
N GLY A 72 -1.83 -38.54 -4.47
CA GLY A 72 -1.28 -39.83 -4.87
C GLY A 72 -2.21 -40.69 -5.69
#